data_AF-A0A7Y7SV06-F1
#
_entry.id   AF-A0A7Y7SV06-F1
#
_cell.length_a   1.000
_cell.length_b   1.000
_cell.length_c   1.000
_cell.angle_alpha   90.00
_cell.angle_beta   90.00
_cell.angle_gamma   90.00
#
_symmetry.space_group_name_H-M   'P 1'
#
loop_
_entity.id
_entity.type
_entity.pdbx_description
1 polymer ?
#
loop_
_entity_poly.entity_id
_entity_poly.type
_entity_poly.pdbx_seq_one_letter_code
_entity_poly.pdbx_strand_id
1 'polypeptide(L)'
;LRQFVLPRIKFRRQEGAPHNYFSEFWALQNVSFEIRRGETIGVIGRNGSGKSTLLQMICGTLSPTGGEIETRGRVAALLELGSGFNPEFTGRENVYLNAAILGLGKEEIENRFSDIESFADIGDFLDQPVRTYSSGMLARLAF
;
A
#
# COMPACT_ATOMS: atom_id res chain seq x y z
N LEU A 1 18.27 -55.56 51.23
CA LEU A 1 19.22 -54.53 51.75
C LEU A 1 20.05 -53.96 50.60
N ARG A 2 19.54 -52.93 49.91
CA ARG A 2 20.33 -51.90 49.21
C ARG A 2 19.46 -50.66 49.11
N GLN A 3 19.86 -49.63 49.85
CA GLN A 3 19.25 -48.30 49.86
C GLN A 3 19.52 -47.62 48.52
N PHE A 4 18.48 -47.10 47.88
CA PHE A 4 18.61 -46.05 46.87
C PHE A 4 18.15 -44.74 47.52
N VAL A 5 19.10 -43.84 47.73
CA VAL A 5 18.82 -42.46 48.16
C VAL A 5 18.37 -41.70 46.92
N LEU A 6 17.07 -41.40 46.82
CA LEU A 6 16.56 -40.46 45.83
C LEU A 6 16.79 -39.03 46.37
N PRO A 7 17.50 -38.16 45.65
CA PRO A 7 17.56 -36.76 46.02
C PRO A 7 16.17 -36.14 45.84
N ARG A 8 15.64 -35.50 46.88
CA ARG A 8 14.44 -34.66 46.80
C ARG A 8 14.74 -33.50 45.85
N ILE A 9 14.37 -33.65 44.58
CA ILE A 9 14.31 -32.56 43.63
C ILE A 9 13.27 -31.59 44.17
N LYS A 10 13.73 -30.47 44.75
CA LYS A 10 12.86 -29.33 45.04
C LYS A 10 12.46 -28.77 43.68
N PHE A 11 11.23 -29.05 43.27
CA PHE A 11 10.56 -28.27 42.24
C PHE A 11 10.44 -26.84 42.76
N ARG A 12 11.48 -26.03 42.52
CA ARG A 12 11.36 -24.59 42.54
C ARG A 12 10.53 -24.28 41.29
N ARG A 13 9.24 -24.02 41.49
CA ARG A 13 8.35 -23.43 40.49
C ARG A 13 8.97 -22.08 40.13
N GLN A 14 9.90 -22.06 39.18
CA GLN A 14 10.19 -20.85 38.45
C GLN A 14 8.94 -20.65 37.59
N GLU A 15 8.04 -19.80 38.09
CA GLU A 15 7.10 -19.08 37.24
C GLU A 15 7.95 -18.16 36.36
N GLY A 16 8.58 -18.76 35.35
CA GLY A 16 9.20 -18.02 34.26
C GLY A 16 8.07 -17.36 33.50
N ALA A 17 7.98 -16.03 33.58
CA ALA A 17 7.08 -15.26 32.74
C ALA A 17 7.24 -15.72 31.29
N PRO A 18 6.15 -15.86 30.52
CA PRO A 18 6.24 -16.28 29.13
C PRO A 18 7.24 -15.36 28.41
N HIS A 19 8.25 -15.95 27.81
CA HIS A 19 9.17 -15.21 26.94
C HIS A 19 8.34 -14.68 25.77
N ASN A 20 8.05 -13.38 25.77
CA ASN A 20 7.48 -12.71 24.61
C ASN A 20 8.56 -12.67 23.51
N TYR A 21 8.44 -13.57 22.54
CA TYR A 21 9.30 -13.62 21.36
C TYR A 21 8.99 -12.50 20.34
N PHE A 22 7.99 -11.66 20.61
CA PHE A 22 7.63 -10.50 19.81
C PHE A 22 7.45 -9.26 20.70
N SER A 23 7.96 -8.12 20.24
CA SER A 23 7.58 -6.83 20.78
C SER A 23 6.39 -6.30 19.99
N GLU A 24 5.30 -6.00 20.67
CA GLU A 24 4.16 -5.34 20.04
C GLU A 24 4.58 -3.91 19.64
N PHE A 25 4.43 -3.59 18.36
CA PHE A 25 4.75 -2.26 17.81
C PHE A 25 3.50 -1.68 17.18
N TRP A 26 3.08 -0.52 17.70
CA TRP A 26 1.93 0.22 17.18
C TRP A 26 2.41 1.20 16.11
N ALA A 27 2.14 0.89 14.84
CA ALA A 27 2.45 1.79 13.73
C ALA A 27 1.61 3.08 13.78
N LEU A 28 0.35 2.97 14.20
CA LEU A 28 -0.53 4.09 14.54
C LEU A 28 -1.29 3.75 15.83
N GLN A 29 -1.56 4.78 16.64
CA GLN A 29 -2.31 4.62 17.88
C GLN A 29 -3.20 5.85 18.10
N ASN A 30 -4.51 5.63 18.26
CA ASN A 30 -5.51 6.67 18.57
C ASN A 30 -5.47 7.89 17.62
N VAL A 31 -5.42 7.64 16.31
CA VAL A 31 -5.45 8.69 15.28
C VAL A 31 -6.90 8.97 14.90
N SER A 32 -7.29 10.24 14.83
CA SER A 32 -8.63 10.66 14.40
C SER A 32 -8.56 11.99 13.68
N PHE A 33 -9.14 12.05 12.48
CA PHE A 33 -9.28 13.25 11.68
C PHE A 33 -10.42 13.07 10.67
N GLU A 34 -10.91 14.18 10.13
CA GLU A 34 -11.86 14.24 9.03
C GLU A 34 -11.23 15.07 7.92
N ILE A 35 -11.37 14.63 6.66
CA ILE A 35 -10.95 15.39 5.49
C ILE A 35 -12.20 15.71 4.66
N ARG A 36 -12.47 16.99 4.47
CA ARG A 36 -13.62 17.45 3.71
C ARG A 36 -13.28 17.64 2.23
N ARG A 37 -14.32 17.64 1.41
CA ARG A 37 -14.18 17.88 -0.04
C ARG A 37 -13.54 19.23 -0.29
N GLY A 38 -12.46 19.25 -1.06
CA GLY A 38 -11.69 20.45 -1.40
C GLY A 38 -10.55 20.78 -0.45
N GLU A 39 -10.36 20.00 0.62
CA GLU A 39 -9.22 20.16 1.51
C GLU A 39 -7.97 19.44 0.97
N THR A 40 -6.81 20.04 1.23
CA THR A 40 -5.50 19.41 0.98
C THR A 40 -4.80 19.24 2.31
N ILE A 41 -4.40 18.00 2.62
CA ILE A 41 -3.77 17.64 3.88
C ILE A 41 -2.36 17.12 3.62
N GLY A 42 -1.39 17.67 4.34
CA GLY A 42 -0.01 17.16 4.35
C GLY A 42 0.23 16.26 5.55
N VAL A 43 0.67 15.02 5.31
CA VAL A 43 1.09 14.08 6.37
C VAL A 43 2.61 14.12 6.50
N ILE A 44 3.12 14.69 7.59
CA ILE A 44 4.56 14.86 7.84
C ILE A 44 5.00 14.14 9.11
N GLY A 45 6.25 13.68 9.15
CA GLY A 45 6.80 12.95 10.29
C GLY A 45 8.07 12.18 9.93
N ARG A 46 8.83 11.75 10.95
CA ARG A 46 10.09 11.00 10.78
C ARG A 46 9.87 9.63 10.10
N ASN A 47 10.93 9.03 9.59
CA ASN A 47 10.86 7.64 9.12
C ASN A 47 10.41 6.71 10.25
N GLY A 48 9.53 5.77 9.94
CA GLY A 48 8.93 4.87 10.94
C GLY A 48 7.74 5.46 11.72
N SER A 49 7.32 6.70 11.47
CA SER A 49 6.19 7.33 12.19
C SER A 49 4.79 6.88 11.75
N GLY A 50 4.67 5.81 10.96
CA GLY A 50 3.36 5.27 10.51
C GLY A 50 2.71 5.97 9.32
N LYS A 51 3.36 6.92 8.63
CA LYS A 51 2.77 7.66 7.49
C LYS A 51 2.29 6.74 6.36
N SER A 52 3.15 5.83 5.90
CA SER A 52 2.80 4.89 4.83
C SER A 52 1.68 3.96 5.26
N THR A 53 1.72 3.49 6.52
CA THR A 53 0.66 2.68 7.12
C THR A 53 -0.68 3.43 7.15
N LEU A 54 -0.67 4.71 7.50
CA LEU A 54 -1.87 5.56 7.46
C LEU A 54 -2.42 5.67 6.04
N LEU A 55 -1.57 5.98 5.06
CA LEU A 55 -2.00 6.12 3.67
C LEU A 55 -2.51 4.80 3.09
N GLN A 56 -1.88 3.67 3.41
CA GLN A 56 -2.35 2.34 3.02
C GLN A 56 -3.73 2.02 3.62
N MET A 57 -3.97 2.39 4.88
CA MET A 57 -5.29 2.22 5.50
C MET A 57 -6.35 3.12 4.87
N ILE A 58 -6.03 4.37 4.52
CA ILE A 58 -6.95 5.26 3.80
C ILE A 58 -7.26 4.72 2.40
N CYS A 59 -6.27 4.13 1.72
CA CYS A 59 -6.43 3.51 0.40
C CYS A 59 -7.14 2.14 0.47
N GLY A 60 -7.37 1.59 1.66
CA GLY A 60 -7.99 0.28 1.86
C GLY A 60 -7.07 -0.91 1.57
N THR A 61 -5.77 -0.70 1.36
CA THR A 61 -4.79 -1.79 1.13
C THR A 61 -4.33 -2.43 2.44
N LEU A 62 -4.60 -1.79 3.57
CA LEU A 62 -4.38 -2.33 4.91
C LEU A 62 -5.63 -2.13 5.76
N SER A 63 -6.08 -3.18 6.46
CA SER A 63 -7.19 -3.06 7.41
C SER A 63 -6.69 -2.56 8.77
N PRO A 64 -7.43 -1.66 9.46
CA PRO A 64 -7.06 -1.21 10.79
C PRO A 64 -7.17 -2.34 11.81
N THR A 65 -6.23 -2.40 12.77
CA THR A 65 -6.33 -3.33 13.92
C THR A 65 -7.53 -3.03 14.81
N GLY A 66 -7.96 -1.77 14.86
CA GLY A 66 -9.16 -1.31 15.56
C GLY A 66 -9.57 0.09 15.12
N GLY A 67 -10.82 0.47 15.39
CA GLY A 67 -11.42 1.70 14.89
C GLY A 67 -12.10 1.51 13.53
N GLU A 68 -12.45 2.61 12.88
CA GLU A 68 -13.17 2.63 11.60
C GLU A 68 -12.61 3.72 10.68
N ILE A 69 -12.66 3.48 9.37
CA ILE A 69 -12.31 4.43 8.32
C ILE A 69 -13.48 4.45 7.32
N GLU A 70 -14.12 5.60 7.16
CA GLU A 70 -15.16 5.83 6.14
C GLU A 70 -14.60 6.72 5.03
N THR A 71 -14.74 6.30 3.77
CA THR A 71 -14.41 7.09 2.59
C THR A 71 -15.62 7.23 1.68
N ARG A 72 -15.81 8.41 1.10
CA ARG A 72 -16.91 8.70 0.16
C ARG A 72 -16.34 8.96 -1.23
N GLY A 73 -16.39 7.95 -2.08
CA GLY A 73 -15.84 7.98 -3.44
C GLY A 73 -14.63 7.07 -3.60
N ARG A 74 -13.91 7.24 -4.71
CA ARG A 74 -12.70 6.46 -5.02
C ARG A 74 -11.46 7.15 -4.47
N VAL A 75 -10.62 6.39 -3.76
CA VAL A 75 -9.29 6.85 -3.32
C VAL A 75 -8.27 6.29 -4.30
N ALA A 76 -7.62 7.17 -5.07
CA ALA A 76 -6.52 6.80 -5.96
C ALA A 76 -5.18 7.01 -5.23
N ALA A 77 -4.41 5.93 -5.06
CA ALA A 77 -3.09 5.99 -4.44
C ALA A 77 -2.03 6.38 -5.47
N LEU A 78 -1.68 7.66 -5.57
CA LEU A 78 -0.57 8.13 -6.43
C LEU A 78 0.82 7.59 -6.00
N LEU A 79 0.92 6.86 -4.90
CA LEU A 79 2.16 6.25 -4.44
C LEU A 79 2.50 4.95 -5.18
N GLU A 80 1.55 4.36 -5.90
CA GLU A 80 1.69 3.11 -6.65
C GLU A 80 1.69 3.33 -8.17
N LEU A 81 1.93 4.57 -8.62
CA LEU A 81 1.94 4.89 -10.05
C LEU A 81 3.03 4.08 -10.76
N GLY A 82 2.60 3.20 -11.66
CA GLY A 82 3.47 2.35 -12.47
C GLY A 82 3.83 0.98 -11.85
N SER A 83 3.55 0.73 -10.56
CA SER A 83 3.76 -0.62 -10.00
C SER A 83 2.73 -1.65 -10.48
N GLY A 84 1.61 -1.18 -11.05
CA GLY A 84 0.62 -1.99 -11.76
C GLY A 84 0.89 -2.16 -13.26
N PHE A 85 2.01 -1.65 -13.78
CA PHE A 85 2.34 -1.82 -15.19
C PHE A 85 2.88 -3.23 -15.46
N ASN A 86 2.33 -3.88 -16.48
CA ASN A 86 2.88 -5.08 -17.06
C ASN A 86 3.96 -4.68 -18.10
N PRO A 87 5.24 -5.05 -17.90
CA PRO A 87 6.33 -4.66 -18.79
C PRO A 87 6.20 -5.19 -20.22
N GLU A 88 5.46 -6.29 -20.41
CA GLU A 88 5.24 -6.90 -21.72
C GLU A 88 4.07 -6.26 -22.48
N PHE A 89 3.24 -5.48 -21.80
CA PHE A 89 2.13 -4.76 -22.41
C PHE A 89 2.60 -3.41 -22.95
N THR A 90 1.93 -2.94 -23.99
CA THR A 90 2.09 -1.58 -24.50
C THR A 90 1.67 -0.54 -23.47
N GLY A 91 2.11 0.71 -23.65
CA GLY A 91 1.62 1.83 -22.83
C GLY A 91 0.09 1.93 -22.85
N ARG A 92 -0.51 1.81 -24.04
CA ARG A 92 -1.97 1.79 -24.23
C ARG A 92 -2.64 0.71 -23.39
N GLU A 93 -2.22 -0.55 -23.51
CA GLU A 93 -2.79 -1.66 -22.74
C GLU A 93 -2.64 -1.45 -21.23
N ASN A 94 -1.50 -0.88 -20.79
CA ASN A 94 -1.29 -0.54 -19.39
C ASN A 94 -2.23 0.56 -18.89
N VAL A 95 -2.56 1.56 -19.71
CA VAL A 95 -3.56 2.58 -19.39
C VAL A 95 -4.91 1.93 -19.14
N TYR A 96 -5.38 1.06 -20.04
CA TYR A 96 -6.66 0.37 -19.86
C TYR A 96 -6.67 -0.50 -18.61
N LEU A 97 -5.60 -1.28 -18.38
CA LEU A 97 -5.50 -2.16 -17.22
C LEU A 97 -5.54 -1.37 -15.90
N ASN A 98 -4.73 -0.31 -15.79
CA ASN A 98 -4.62 0.45 -14.56
C ASN A 98 -5.88 1.29 -14.30
N ALA A 99 -6.46 1.88 -15.35
CA ALA A 99 -7.73 2.60 -15.21
C ALA A 99 -8.87 1.68 -14.76
N ALA A 100 -8.92 0.44 -15.26
CA ALA A 100 -9.89 -0.56 -14.81
C ALA A 100 -9.68 -0.96 -13.34
N ILE A 101 -8.42 -1.11 -12.89
CA ILE A 101 -8.09 -1.35 -11.47
C ILE A 101 -8.56 -0.19 -10.58
N LEU A 102 -8.46 1.06 -11.08
CA LEU A 102 -8.98 2.25 -10.41
C LEU A 102 -10.52 2.38 -10.52
N GLY A 103 -11.19 1.37 -11.08
CA GLY A 103 -12.64 1.28 -11.17
C GLY A 103 -13.27 2.15 -12.26
N LEU A 104 -12.51 2.54 -13.28
CA LEU A 104 -13.07 3.20 -14.47
C LEU A 104 -13.65 2.17 -15.43
N GLY A 105 -14.86 2.44 -15.92
CA GLY A 105 -15.48 1.65 -16.99
C GLY A 105 -14.80 1.92 -18.34
N LYS A 106 -14.91 0.97 -19.27
CA LYS A 106 -14.28 1.09 -20.60
C LYS A 106 -14.63 2.40 -21.31
N GLU A 107 -15.90 2.81 -21.31
CA GLU A 107 -16.35 4.05 -21.93
C GLU A 107 -15.73 5.30 -21.29
N GLU A 108 -15.56 5.31 -19.96
CA GLU A 108 -14.88 6.41 -19.26
C GLU A 108 -13.40 6.50 -19.65
N ILE A 109 -12.76 5.35 -19.88
CA ILE A 109 -11.36 5.28 -20.31
C ILE A 109 -11.23 5.82 -21.74
N GLU A 110 -12.05 5.36 -22.68
CA GLU A 110 -12.05 5.84 -24.08
C GLU A 110 -12.22 7.36 -24.14
N ASN A 111 -13.19 7.90 -23.39
CA ASN A 111 -13.48 9.33 -23.35
C ASN A 111 -12.33 10.17 -22.76
N ARG A 112 -11.42 9.56 -21.99
CA ARG A 112 -10.26 10.23 -21.36
C ARG A 112 -8.95 9.87 -22.03
N PHE A 113 -8.93 8.90 -22.95
CA PHE A 113 -7.70 8.34 -23.48
C PHE A 113 -6.85 9.39 -24.19
N SER A 114 -7.49 10.25 -24.99
CA SER A 114 -6.80 11.34 -25.68
C SER A 114 -6.13 12.33 -24.72
N ASP A 115 -6.74 12.58 -23.57
CA ASP A 115 -6.16 13.48 -22.55
C ASP A 115 -4.95 12.80 -21.86
N ILE A 116 -5.06 11.50 -21.58
CA ILE A 116 -3.96 10.69 -20.98
C ILE A 116 -2.76 10.64 -21.94
N GLU A 117 -3.01 10.38 -23.22
CA GLU A 117 -1.99 10.35 -24.26
C GLU A 117 -1.29 11.71 -24.39
N SER A 118 -2.08 12.79 -24.45
CA SER A 118 -1.54 14.15 -24.53
C SER A 118 -0.76 14.55 -23.27
N PHE A 119 -1.16 14.08 -22.09
CA PHE A 119 -0.47 14.39 -20.85
C PHE A 119 0.85 13.62 -20.71
N ALA A 120 0.86 12.34 -21.08
CA ALA A 120 2.06 11.51 -21.01
C ALA A 120 3.16 12.00 -21.97
N ASP A 121 2.78 12.51 -23.14
CA ASP A 121 3.68 13.11 -24.14
C ASP A 121 4.87 12.19 -24.48
N ILE A 122 4.55 10.93 -24.78
CA ILE A 122 5.52 9.89 -25.15
C ILE A 122 5.42 9.47 -26.63
N GLY A 123 4.48 10.04 -27.38
CA GLY A 123 4.28 9.79 -28.82
C GLY A 123 4.08 8.31 -29.15
N ASP A 124 4.70 7.86 -30.25
CA ASP A 124 4.59 6.50 -30.79
C ASP A 124 5.03 5.39 -29.81
N PHE A 125 5.71 5.73 -28.71
CA PHE A 125 6.04 4.75 -27.68
C PHE A 125 4.81 4.18 -26.98
N LEU A 126 3.66 4.86 -27.03
CA LEU A 126 2.42 4.38 -26.40
C LEU A 126 2.01 2.98 -26.90
N ASP A 127 2.33 2.66 -28.15
CA ASP A 127 2.06 1.36 -28.77
C ASP A 127 3.27 0.39 -28.71
N GLN A 128 4.29 0.72 -27.91
CA GLN A 128 5.44 -0.14 -27.62
C GLN A 128 5.39 -0.71 -26.20
N PRO A 129 5.97 -1.92 -25.97
CA PRO A 129 6.04 -2.52 -24.64
C PRO A 129 6.71 -1.61 -23.61
N VAL A 130 6.12 -1.48 -22.42
CA VAL A 130 6.60 -0.57 -21.36
C VAL A 130 8.02 -0.91 -20.91
N ARG A 131 8.49 -2.16 -21.06
CA ARG A 131 9.91 -2.52 -20.79
C ARG A 131 10.94 -1.73 -21.61
N THR A 132 10.53 -1.08 -22.71
CA THR A 132 11.42 -0.25 -23.53
C THR A 132 11.49 1.21 -23.06
N TYR A 133 10.66 1.59 -22.09
CA TYR A 133 10.52 2.98 -21.67
C TYR A 133 11.69 3.43 -20.81
N SER A 134 12.06 4.70 -20.96
CA SER A 134 12.87 5.36 -19.95
C SER A 134 12.08 5.52 -18.65
N SER A 135 12.77 5.69 -17.52
CA SER A 135 12.14 5.98 -16.22
C SER A 135 11.25 7.22 -16.27
N GLY A 136 11.62 8.23 -17.06
CA GLY A 136 10.83 9.46 -17.24
C GLY A 136 9.55 9.24 -18.06
N MET A 137 9.58 8.38 -19.08
CA MET A 137 8.36 8.02 -19.83
C MET A 137 7.40 7.21 -18.96
N LEU A 138 7.93 6.25 -18.19
CA LEU A 138 7.13 5.46 -17.27
C LEU A 138 6.46 6.36 -16.22
N ALA A 139 7.21 7.29 -15.62
CA ALA A 139 6.66 8.25 -14.66
C ALA A 139 5.58 9.16 -15.26
N ARG A 140 5.76 9.60 -16.52
CA ARG A 140 4.77 10.46 -17.21
C ARG A 140 3.50 9.73 -17.58
N LEU A 141 3.59 8.48 -18.05
CA LEU A 141 2.40 7.68 -18.36
C LEU A 141 1.65 7.23 -17.11
N ALA A 142 2.38 7.00 -16.02
CA ALA A 142 1.79 6.54 -14.78
C ALA A 142 1.07 7.65 -14.00
N PHE A 143 1.46 8.91 -14.17
CA PHE A 143 0.84 10.08 -13.52
C PHE A 143 -0.47 10.49 -14.19
#